data_AF-A0A507DJE0-F1
#
_entry.id   AF-A0A507DJE0-F1
#
_cell.length_a   1.000
_cell.length_b   1.000
_cell.length_c   1.000
_cell.angle_alpha   90.00
_cell.angle_beta   90.00
_cell.angle_gamma   90.00
#
_symmetry.space_group_name_H-M   'P 1'
#
loop_
_entity.id
_entity.type
_entity.pdbx_description
1 polymer ?
#
loop_
_entity_poly.entity_id
_entity_poly.type
_entity_poly.pdbx_seq_one_letter_code
_entity_poly.pdbx_strand_id
1 'polypeptide(L)'
;MSVGVPIKLLHEAQGHIVTLELKNGITYRGKLLEAEDSMNVQLRDITVTQRDGKVTKLEQVYVRGSQVRFFIVPDMLKNAPMFKWVQPGAAKARGIGMGRGKATVARAQQQQRGRGGPMRGGRGGRLTATLGSRASSRSLPTLDNDAAMVTPTTTELVEDSQSNIEIGTLATWSLSSSKPGFGVEQLRDDSTETYWQSDGPQPHLVNIQFPKKMTVTSVAIYLDYKHDESYTPTKISVRAGNHFQDLQEISSLDFEEPHGWTSVSLTPPSHDQTIRTHLLQFAVLGNHQNGKDTHIRLIKIYGPRPSLLLQADGLPPFSSREFHMLSTIR
;
A
#
# COMPACT_ATOMS: atom_id res chain seq x y z
N MET A 1 6.10 -9.40 23.81
CA MET A 1 6.26 -8.09 23.17
C MET A 1 7.46 -8.16 22.24
N SER A 2 7.25 -8.12 20.92
CA SER A 2 8.37 -8.14 19.96
C SER A 2 9.01 -6.75 19.91
N VAL A 3 10.18 -6.59 20.52
CA VAL A 3 10.99 -5.37 20.46
C VAL A 3 11.28 -5.03 19.00
N GLY A 4 10.90 -3.82 18.57
CA GLY A 4 11.11 -3.37 17.18
C GLY A 4 12.59 -3.33 16.80
N VAL A 5 12.89 -3.55 15.52
CA VAL A 5 14.28 -3.53 14.98
C VAL A 5 15.08 -2.29 15.41
N PRO A 6 14.52 -1.06 15.44
CA PRO A 6 15.26 0.13 15.88
C PRO A 6 15.70 0.09 17.35
N ILE A 7 14.90 -0.49 18.24
CA ILE A 7 15.23 -0.59 19.67
C ILE A 7 16.34 -1.62 19.87
N LYS A 8 16.26 -2.76 19.17
CA LYS A 8 17.32 -3.78 19.22
C LYS A 8 18.65 -3.23 18.72
N LEU A 9 18.64 -2.48 17.63
CA LEU A 9 19.84 -1.82 17.09
C LEU A 9 20.46 -0.85 18.11
N LEU A 10 19.62 -0.09 18.82
CA LEU A 10 20.07 0.86 19.81
C LEU A 10 20.72 0.15 21.02
N HIS A 11 20.16 -0.97 21.45
CA HIS A 11 20.77 -1.84 22.47
C HIS A 11 22.12 -2.41 21.99
N GLU A 12 22.25 -2.84 20.73
CA GLU A 12 23.52 -3.29 20.16
C GLU A 12 24.56 -2.17 20.03
N ALA A 13 24.13 -0.91 19.93
CA ALA A 13 25.00 0.26 19.89
C ALA A 13 25.55 0.68 21.26
N GLN A 14 25.09 0.06 22.36
CA GLN A 14 25.61 0.34 23.70
C GLN A 14 27.13 0.12 23.75
N GLY A 15 27.82 0.98 24.51
CA GLY A 15 29.29 1.01 24.61
C GLY A 15 30.00 1.73 23.46
N HIS A 16 29.31 2.11 22.38
CA HIS A 16 29.93 2.76 21.22
C HIS A 16 29.67 4.27 21.17
N ILE A 17 30.44 4.97 20.33
CA ILE A 17 30.18 6.38 20.02
C ILE A 17 28.96 6.46 19.10
N VAL A 18 27.93 7.15 19.58
CA VAL A 18 26.70 7.44 18.84
C VAL A 18 26.53 8.94 18.72
N THR A 19 25.86 9.36 17.65
CA THR A 19 25.39 10.74 17.49
C THR A 19 23.88 10.73 17.52
N LEU A 20 23.26 11.66 18.23
CA LEU A 20 21.81 11.86 18.19
C LEU A 20 21.49 13.33 17.93
N GLU A 21 20.45 13.56 17.14
CA GLU A 21 19.87 14.89 16.92
C GLU A 21 18.54 14.96 17.67
N LEU A 22 18.36 16.01 18.48
CA LEU A 22 17.09 16.30 19.13
C LEU A 22 16.11 17.01 18.17
N LYS A 23 14.81 16.96 18.45
CA LYS A 23 13.78 17.73 17.72
C LYS A 23 14.05 19.23 17.70
N ASN A 24 14.74 19.74 18.71
CA ASN A 24 15.19 21.13 18.78
C ASN A 24 16.52 21.35 18.01
N GLY A 25 16.95 20.46 17.12
CA GLY A 25 18.13 20.60 16.27
C GLY A 25 19.49 20.59 16.99
N ILE A 26 19.53 20.35 18.31
CA ILE A 26 20.79 20.19 19.03
C ILE A 26 21.31 18.77 18.81
N THR A 27 22.59 18.65 18.51
CA THR A 27 23.25 17.36 18.27
C THR A 27 24.15 16.98 19.45
N TYR A 28 24.07 15.73 19.90
CA TYR A 28 24.92 15.17 20.94
C TYR A 28 25.70 14.02 20.35
N ARG A 29 27.03 14.05 20.45
CA ARG A 29 27.92 12.96 20.01
C ARG A 29 28.76 12.49 21.20
N GLY A 30 28.59 11.24 21.61
CA GLY A 30 29.28 10.69 22.79
C GLY A 30 29.13 9.19 22.89
N LYS A 31 29.69 8.60 23.95
CA LYS A 31 29.61 7.16 24.20
C LYS A 31 28.25 6.80 24.80
N LEU A 32 27.52 5.89 24.16
CA LEU A 32 26.26 5.35 24.67
C LEU A 32 26.55 4.43 25.85
N LEU A 33 26.09 4.80 27.05
CA LEU A 33 26.20 3.96 28.24
C LEU A 33 25.02 3.00 28.34
N GLU A 34 23.82 3.55 28.27
CA GLU A 34 22.58 2.79 28.46
C GLU A 34 21.52 3.30 27.49
N ALA A 35 20.69 2.37 27.02
CA ALA A 35 19.51 2.65 26.22
C ALA A 35 18.32 1.86 26.79
N GLU A 36 17.20 2.54 27.00
CA GLU A 36 15.95 1.92 27.45
C GLU A 36 15.06 1.56 26.25
N ASP A 37 14.05 0.70 26.46
CA ASP A 37 13.05 0.34 25.44
C ASP A 37 12.19 1.53 24.98
N SER A 38 12.12 2.58 25.81
CA SER A 38 11.50 3.87 25.51
C SER A 38 12.37 4.78 24.61
N MET A 39 13.54 4.29 24.19
CA MET A 39 14.62 5.04 23.53
C MET A 39 15.21 6.18 24.36
N ASN A 40 14.95 6.21 25.68
CA ASN A 40 15.75 7.06 26.56
C ASN A 40 17.19 6.57 26.57
N VAL A 41 18.15 7.50 26.57
CA VAL A 41 19.57 7.15 26.49
C VAL A 41 20.39 7.96 27.47
N GLN A 42 21.44 7.31 27.97
CA GLN A 42 22.49 7.95 28.74
C GLN A 42 23.78 7.96 27.93
N LEU A 43 24.34 9.14 27.72
CA LEU A 43 25.62 9.32 27.04
C LEU A 43 26.69 9.79 28.03
N ARG A 44 27.95 9.52 27.69
CA ARG A 44 29.15 10.03 28.37
C ARG A 44 30.15 10.61 27.37
N ASP A 45 31.01 11.51 27.84
CA ASP A 45 32.10 12.14 27.08
C ASP A 45 31.54 12.79 25.80
N ILE A 46 30.54 13.65 25.98
CA ILE A 46 29.72 14.19 24.90
C ILE A 46 30.28 15.50 24.37
N THR A 47 30.29 15.60 23.05
CA THR A 47 30.39 16.87 22.32
C THR A 47 28.99 17.28 21.88
N VAL A 48 28.53 18.43 22.33
CA VAL A 48 27.23 19.01 21.99
C VAL A 48 27.44 20.10 20.95
N THR A 49 26.64 20.06 19.88
CA THR A 49 26.60 21.11 18.86
C THR A 49 25.22 21.75 18.87
N GLN A 50 25.18 23.02 19.24
CA GLN A 50 23.96 23.83 19.24
C GLN A 50 23.59 24.27 17.81
N ARG A 51 22.36 24.77 17.63
CA ARG A 51 21.86 25.22 16.31
C ARG A 51 22.67 26.37 15.70
N ASP A 52 23.27 27.21 16.54
CA ASP A 52 24.15 28.31 16.16
C ASP A 52 25.56 27.82 15.77
N GLY A 53 25.80 26.50 15.81
CA GLY A 53 27.10 25.88 15.55
C GLY A 53 28.04 25.88 16.75
N LYS A 54 27.63 26.44 17.91
CA LYS A 54 28.45 26.46 19.11
C LYS A 54 28.66 25.05 19.63
N VAL A 55 29.92 24.70 19.84
CA VAL A 55 30.33 23.38 20.33
C VAL A 55 30.71 23.47 21.81
N THR A 56 30.08 22.65 22.64
CA THR A 56 30.40 22.50 24.06
C THR A 56 30.68 21.05 24.41
N LYS A 57 31.39 20.81 25.51
CA LYS A 57 31.64 19.46 26.04
C LYS A 57 30.83 19.24 27.30
N LEU A 58 30.27 18.06 27.45
CA LEU A 58 29.56 17.60 28.64
C LEU A 58 30.10 16.23 29.05
N GLU A 59 30.27 16.00 30.34
CA GLU A 59 30.75 14.72 30.84
C GLU A 59 29.69 13.63 30.73
N GLN A 60 28.43 13.95 31.04
CA GLN A 60 27.32 13.01 31.03
C GLN A 60 26.01 13.73 30.71
N VAL A 61 25.12 13.06 30.00
CA VAL A 61 23.75 13.55 29.76
C VAL A 61 22.77 12.38 29.73
N TYR A 62 21.57 12.62 30.27
CA TYR A 62 20.42 11.74 30.08
C TYR A 62 19.45 12.42 29.12
N VAL A 63 19.08 11.72 28.04
CA VAL A 63 18.23 12.24 26.97
C VAL A 63 16.98 11.38 26.90
N ARG A 64 15.81 12.03 26.99
CA ARG A 64 14.52 11.36 26.82
C ARG A 64 14.30 10.99 25.35
N GLY A 65 14.00 9.73 25.07
CA GLY A 65 13.85 9.18 23.71
C GLY A 65 12.80 9.90 22.87
N SER A 66 11.71 10.35 23.49
CA SER A 66 10.65 11.10 22.81
C SER A 66 11.11 12.44 22.23
N GLN A 67 12.27 12.96 22.65
CA GLN A 67 12.86 14.20 22.13
C GLN A 67 13.90 13.94 21.02
N VAL A 68 14.31 12.70 20.81
CA VAL A 68 15.28 12.33 19.78
C VAL A 68 14.57 12.26 18.43
N ARG A 69 15.22 12.82 17.40
CA ARG A 69 14.75 12.79 16.01
C ARG A 69 15.31 11.59 15.27
N PHE A 70 16.62 11.37 15.39
CA PHE A 70 17.31 10.20 14.85
C PHE A 70 18.60 9.92 15.62
N PHE A 71 19.09 8.69 15.48
CA PHE A 71 20.40 8.25 15.93
C PHE A 71 21.28 7.93 14.72
N ILE A 72 22.57 8.21 14.84
CA ILE A 72 23.63 7.71 13.99
C ILE A 72 24.46 6.76 14.84
N VAL A 73 24.42 5.49 14.48
CA VAL A 73 25.16 4.42 15.14
C VAL A 73 26.43 4.09 14.34
N PRO A 74 27.44 3.43 14.94
CA PRO A 74 28.65 3.05 14.22
C PRO A 74 28.39 2.14 13.02
N ASP A 75 29.22 2.31 12.00
CA ASP A 75 29.16 1.54 10.75
C ASP A 75 29.36 0.03 10.94
N MET A 76 29.95 -0.41 12.06
CA MET A 76 30.09 -1.84 12.38
C MET A 76 28.74 -2.55 12.50
N LEU A 77 27.68 -1.81 12.85
CA LEU A 77 26.33 -2.36 12.93
C LEU A 77 25.66 -2.49 11.56
N LYS A 78 26.24 -1.96 10.47
CA LYS A 78 25.71 -2.11 9.10
C LYS A 78 25.56 -3.58 8.68
N ASN A 79 26.40 -4.46 9.21
CA ASN A 79 26.41 -5.90 8.91
C ASN A 79 25.70 -6.75 9.98
N ALA A 80 25.10 -6.12 11.00
CA ALA A 80 24.39 -6.85 12.05
C ALA A 80 23.29 -7.72 11.43
N PRO A 81 23.12 -8.98 11.88
CA PRO A 81 22.18 -9.92 11.28
C PRO A 81 20.73 -9.43 11.28
N MET A 82 20.40 -8.44 12.13
CA MET A 82 19.09 -7.80 12.16
C MET A 82 18.75 -6.98 10.92
N PHE A 83 19.74 -6.52 10.14
CA PHE A 83 19.52 -5.86 8.85
C PHE A 83 19.40 -6.83 7.66
N LYS A 84 19.63 -8.13 7.87
CA LYS A 84 19.52 -9.15 6.80
C LYS A 84 18.08 -9.48 6.41
N TRP A 85 17.10 -8.72 6.90
CA TRP A 85 15.68 -8.89 6.58
C TRP A 85 15.04 -7.61 6.08
N VAL A 86 15.54 -7.10 4.96
CA VAL A 86 14.74 -6.35 3.97
C VAL A 86 15.29 -6.66 2.57
N GLN A 87 15.17 -7.92 2.14
CA GLN A 87 15.20 -8.25 0.71
C GLN A 87 13.92 -9.05 0.41
N PRO A 88 12.99 -8.52 -0.40
CA PRO A 88 11.84 -9.30 -0.84
C PRO A 88 12.36 -10.38 -1.79
N GLY A 89 12.54 -11.60 -1.29
CA GLY A 89 12.89 -12.76 -2.13
C GLY A 89 13.92 -13.76 -1.58
N ALA A 90 14.60 -13.50 -0.46
CA ALA A 90 15.69 -14.37 0.01
C ALA A 90 15.28 -15.50 0.98
N ALA A 91 13.99 -15.80 1.13
CA ALA A 91 13.50 -16.97 1.89
C ALA A 91 13.51 -18.28 1.06
N LYS A 92 14.35 -18.36 0.02
CA LYS A 92 14.44 -19.52 -0.87
C LYS A 92 15.86 -20.03 -1.06
N ALA A 93 16.69 -20.01 -0.02
CA ALA A 93 17.96 -20.76 -0.02
C ALA A 93 18.57 -20.86 1.38
N ARG A 94 18.11 -21.81 2.19
CA ARG A 94 18.92 -22.56 3.17
C ARG A 94 18.06 -23.59 3.87
N GLY A 95 17.79 -24.68 3.16
CA GLY A 95 17.37 -25.93 3.78
C GLY A 95 18.55 -26.58 4.48
N ILE A 96 18.48 -26.71 5.80
CA ILE A 96 19.21 -27.71 6.57
C ILE A 96 18.24 -28.32 7.57
N GLY A 97 17.92 -29.60 7.37
CA GLY A 97 17.57 -30.51 8.47
C GLY A 97 16.09 -30.78 8.73
N MET A 98 15.46 -31.65 7.92
CA MET A 98 14.78 -32.88 8.41
C MET A 98 14.19 -33.65 7.23
N GLY A 99 14.87 -34.72 6.83
CA GLY A 99 14.37 -35.66 5.86
C GLY A 99 13.34 -36.60 6.48
N ARG A 100 12.28 -36.91 5.72
CA ARG A 100 11.65 -38.24 5.66
C ARG A 100 10.54 -38.25 4.62
N GLY A 101 10.61 -39.19 3.67
CA GLY A 101 9.43 -39.70 2.98
C GLY A 101 9.29 -39.40 1.49
N LYS A 102 10.25 -39.81 0.65
CA LYS A 102 9.97 -40.15 -0.76
C LYS A 102 10.67 -41.45 -1.13
N ALA A 103 9.93 -42.56 -1.01
CA ALA A 103 10.18 -43.81 -1.70
C ALA A 103 8.87 -44.61 -1.71
N THR A 104 8.56 -45.27 -2.82
CA THR A 104 7.29 -45.97 -3.15
C THR A 104 6.17 -44.97 -3.53
N VAL A 105 5.68 -44.89 -4.77
CA VAL A 105 5.07 -45.93 -5.58
C VAL A 105 5.36 -45.66 -7.07
N ALA A 106 6.30 -46.43 -7.63
CA ALA A 106 6.43 -46.65 -9.07
C ALA A 106 6.25 -48.15 -9.30
N ARG A 107 4.99 -48.61 -9.33
CA ARG A 107 4.62 -49.97 -9.76
C ARG A 107 3.11 -50.11 -9.88
N ALA A 108 2.58 -49.92 -11.09
CA ALA A 108 1.34 -50.51 -11.56
C ALA A 108 1.20 -50.32 -13.09
N GLN A 109 2.12 -50.91 -13.84
CA GLN A 109 1.93 -51.22 -15.26
C GLN A 109 2.08 -52.73 -15.41
N GLN A 110 0.98 -53.47 -15.28
CA GLN A 110 0.80 -54.78 -15.93
C GLN A 110 -0.60 -55.33 -15.67
N GLN A 111 -1.13 -56.02 -16.69
CA GLN A 111 -2.44 -56.70 -16.80
C GLN A 111 -3.54 -55.73 -17.30
N GLN A 112 -4.20 -55.92 -18.45
CA GLN A 112 -4.54 -57.16 -19.16
C GLN A 112 -4.45 -56.96 -20.69
N ARG A 113 -3.88 -57.96 -21.39
CA ARG A 113 -4.15 -58.26 -22.80
C ARG A 113 -4.93 -59.56 -22.84
N GLY A 114 -6.01 -59.62 -23.63
CA GLY A 114 -6.64 -60.89 -24.00
C GLY A 114 -7.91 -60.75 -24.84
N ARG A 115 -7.84 -61.29 -26.07
CA ARG A 115 -8.89 -61.57 -27.07
C ARG A 115 -9.40 -60.36 -27.89
N GLY A 116 -9.43 -60.35 -29.23
CA GLY A 116 -9.21 -61.37 -30.25
C GLY A 116 -10.32 -61.30 -31.31
N GLY A 117 -9.96 -61.01 -32.57
CA GLY A 117 -10.73 -61.39 -33.78
C GLY A 117 -11.43 -60.30 -34.60
N PRO A 118 -11.64 -60.49 -35.93
CA PRO A 118 -11.43 -59.43 -36.93
C PRO A 118 -12.59 -59.15 -37.94
N MET A 119 -12.35 -58.14 -38.78
CA MET A 119 -12.70 -58.03 -40.22
C MET A 119 -13.93 -57.20 -40.68
N ARG A 120 -13.71 -56.49 -41.81
CA ARG A 120 -14.64 -55.93 -42.83
C ARG A 120 -15.47 -54.70 -42.41
N GLY A 121 -15.63 -53.66 -43.23
CA GLY A 121 -15.30 -53.40 -44.63
C GLY A 121 -16.26 -52.33 -45.21
N GLY A 122 -15.89 -51.68 -46.31
CA GLY A 122 -16.77 -50.87 -47.17
C GLY A 122 -16.95 -49.39 -46.75
N ARG A 123 -16.49 -48.35 -47.44
CA ARG A 123 -16.61 -47.92 -48.86
C ARG A 123 -17.95 -47.26 -49.18
N GLY A 124 -17.88 -46.00 -49.65
CA GLY A 124 -18.93 -45.28 -50.39
C GLY A 124 -19.66 -44.22 -49.55
N GLY A 125 -19.91 -43.00 -50.01
CA GLY A 125 -19.79 -42.46 -51.36
C GLY A 125 -19.93 -40.94 -51.37
N ARG A 126 -19.33 -40.36 -52.39
CA ARG A 126 -19.36 -38.97 -52.83
C ARG A 126 -20.36 -38.91 -53.99
N LEU A 127 -21.29 -37.96 -53.96
CA LEU A 127 -22.04 -37.39 -55.10
C LEU A 127 -22.75 -36.14 -54.56
N THR A 128 -23.01 -35.02 -55.23
CA THR A 128 -22.54 -34.27 -56.42
C THR A 128 -23.38 -32.99 -56.40
N ALA A 129 -22.83 -31.91 -56.93
CA ALA A 129 -23.41 -30.57 -56.98
C ALA A 129 -24.65 -30.43 -57.89
N THR A 130 -25.41 -29.34 -57.69
CA THR A 130 -26.01 -28.56 -58.78
C THR A 130 -26.10 -27.07 -58.43
N LEU A 131 -25.74 -26.26 -59.43
CA LEU A 131 -25.66 -24.81 -59.50
C LEU A 131 -27.04 -24.10 -59.58
N GLY A 132 -27.01 -22.79 -59.30
CA GLY A 132 -27.92 -21.77 -59.84
C GLY A 132 -27.75 -20.44 -59.09
N SER A 133 -26.78 -19.59 -59.41
CA SER A 133 -26.78 -18.52 -60.44
C SER A 133 -27.57 -17.24 -60.08
N ARG A 134 -26.84 -16.14 -59.81
CA ARG A 134 -27.06 -14.73 -60.23
C ARG A 134 -26.21 -13.82 -59.32
N ALA A 135 -25.08 -13.24 -59.76
CA ALA A 135 -24.90 -12.08 -60.65
C ALA A 135 -25.43 -10.75 -60.07
N SER A 136 -24.50 -9.88 -59.65
CA SER A 136 -24.42 -8.42 -59.95
C SER A 136 -23.31 -7.82 -59.07
N SER A 137 -22.15 -7.48 -59.62
CA SER A 137 -21.74 -6.17 -60.17
C SER A 137 -20.86 -5.40 -59.20
N ARG A 138 -19.65 -5.15 -59.68
CA ARG A 138 -18.52 -4.45 -59.08
C ARG A 138 -18.63 -2.96 -59.44
N SER A 139 -18.43 -2.04 -58.50
CA SER A 139 -18.01 -0.67 -58.82
C SER A 139 -17.33 0.01 -57.63
N LEU A 140 -16.33 0.82 -57.99
CA LEU A 140 -15.35 1.56 -57.20
C LEU A 140 -15.97 2.77 -56.46
N PRO A 141 -15.27 3.36 -55.46
CA PRO A 141 -15.78 4.51 -54.72
C PRO A 141 -15.56 5.81 -55.49
N THR A 142 -16.57 6.67 -55.52
CA THR A 142 -16.48 8.06 -55.99
C THR A 142 -16.34 9.01 -54.81
N LEU A 143 -15.42 9.96 -54.99
CA LEU A 143 -15.24 11.15 -54.17
C LEU A 143 -16.42 12.09 -54.42
N ASP A 144 -17.11 12.51 -53.37
CA ASP A 144 -17.83 13.77 -53.37
C ASP A 144 -17.61 14.48 -52.03
N ASN A 145 -17.01 15.66 -52.16
CA ASN A 145 -16.94 16.70 -51.17
C ASN A 145 -18.34 17.26 -50.96
N ASP A 146 -18.88 17.15 -49.75
CA ASP A 146 -19.86 18.12 -49.27
C ASP A 146 -19.44 18.62 -47.90
N ALA A 147 -19.25 19.94 -47.87
CA ALA A 147 -18.83 20.72 -46.74
C ALA A 147 -19.95 20.78 -45.69
N ALA A 148 -19.85 19.94 -44.67
CA ALA A 148 -20.44 20.22 -43.37
C ALA A 148 -19.34 20.76 -42.47
N MET A 149 -19.53 21.99 -41.98
CA MET A 149 -18.74 22.60 -40.92
C MET A 149 -18.72 21.67 -39.69
N VAL A 150 -17.67 20.87 -39.55
CA VAL A 150 -17.30 20.27 -38.28
C VAL A 150 -16.21 21.15 -37.72
N THR A 151 -16.63 21.98 -36.77
CA THR A 151 -15.77 22.71 -35.85
C THR A 151 -14.57 21.86 -35.43
N PRO A 152 -13.37 22.45 -35.23
CA PRO A 152 -12.29 21.70 -34.62
C PRO A 152 -12.83 21.18 -33.29
N THR A 153 -12.98 19.85 -33.20
CA THR A 153 -13.35 19.21 -31.95
C THR A 153 -12.15 19.44 -31.05
N THR A 154 -12.26 20.52 -30.28
CA THR A 154 -11.48 20.87 -29.11
C THR A 154 -11.40 19.62 -28.25
N THR A 155 -10.35 18.85 -28.51
CA THR A 155 -9.97 17.64 -27.80
C THR A 155 -8.97 18.05 -26.73
N GLU A 156 -9.20 19.16 -26.03
CA GLU A 156 -8.52 19.57 -24.81
C GLU A 156 -9.50 20.48 -24.06
N LEU A 157 -9.45 20.48 -22.73
CA LEU A 157 -10.37 21.19 -21.80
C LEU A 157 -11.54 20.36 -21.24
N VAL A 158 -11.23 19.22 -20.62
CA VAL A 158 -11.75 18.89 -19.26
C VAL A 158 -10.67 18.08 -18.49
N GLU A 159 -9.54 18.70 -18.16
CA GLU A 159 -8.54 18.10 -17.25
C GLU A 159 -8.24 19.03 -16.07
N ASP A 160 -9.26 19.49 -15.34
CA ASP A 160 -9.03 20.36 -14.17
C ASP A 160 -9.97 20.07 -12.98
N SER A 161 -10.24 18.79 -12.71
CA SER A 161 -11.12 18.37 -11.60
C SER A 161 -10.53 17.35 -10.61
N GLN A 162 -9.22 17.04 -10.65
CA GLN A 162 -8.60 16.15 -9.65
C GLN A 162 -7.53 16.88 -8.85
N SER A 163 -7.99 17.73 -7.93
CA SER A 163 -7.17 18.35 -6.88
C SER A 163 -6.66 17.36 -5.84
N ASN A 164 -7.03 16.08 -5.91
CA ASN A 164 -6.65 15.03 -4.97
C ASN A 164 -5.72 13.99 -5.62
N ILE A 165 -4.70 13.55 -4.89
CA ILE A 165 -3.79 12.46 -5.28
C ILE A 165 -3.93 11.29 -4.31
N GLU A 166 -3.64 10.07 -4.79
CA GLU A 166 -3.50 8.91 -3.92
C GLU A 166 -2.25 9.09 -3.04
N ILE A 167 -2.45 9.02 -1.72
CA ILE A 167 -1.38 9.17 -0.73
C ILE A 167 -1.12 7.90 0.06
N GLY A 168 -1.88 6.83 -0.18
CA GLY A 168 -1.73 5.57 0.52
C GLY A 168 -0.34 4.96 0.35
N THR A 169 0.31 5.15 -0.81
CA THR A 169 1.70 4.69 -1.08
C THR A 169 2.74 5.28 -0.14
N LEU A 170 2.46 6.43 0.47
CA LEU A 170 3.34 7.12 1.42
C LEU A 170 3.22 6.60 2.86
N ALA A 171 2.24 5.73 3.13
CA ALA A 171 1.96 5.20 4.46
C ALA A 171 2.49 3.78 4.65
N THR A 172 2.72 3.43 5.92
CA THR A 172 2.88 2.04 6.35
C THR A 172 1.52 1.48 6.73
N TRP A 173 1.18 0.30 6.21
CA TRP A 173 -0.10 -0.36 6.42
C TRP A 173 0.09 -1.58 7.32
N SER A 174 -0.84 -1.81 8.24
CA SER A 174 -0.87 -3.00 9.09
C SER A 174 -2.30 -3.43 9.35
N LEU A 175 -2.49 -4.73 9.57
CA LEU A 175 -3.80 -5.35 9.76
C LEU A 175 -3.87 -5.96 11.16
N SER A 176 -5.06 -6.04 11.75
CA SER A 176 -5.27 -6.78 13.01
C SER A 176 -4.93 -8.26 12.87
N SER A 177 -5.35 -8.85 11.76
CA SER A 177 -5.11 -10.24 11.40
C SER A 177 -5.21 -10.40 9.89
N SER A 178 -4.58 -11.45 9.36
CA SER A 178 -4.69 -11.80 7.95
C SER A 178 -4.42 -13.28 7.76
N LYS A 179 -5.21 -13.91 6.90
CA LYS A 179 -4.91 -15.26 6.43
C LYS A 179 -3.63 -15.26 5.58
N PRO A 180 -2.77 -16.30 5.64
CA PRO A 180 -1.57 -16.37 4.81
C PRO A 180 -1.90 -16.23 3.31
N GLY A 181 -1.30 -15.23 2.65
CA GLY A 181 -1.54 -14.93 1.23
C GLY A 181 -2.68 -13.95 0.92
N PHE A 182 -3.40 -13.48 1.95
CA PHE A 182 -4.52 -12.53 1.83
C PHE A 182 -4.33 -11.37 2.81
N GLY A 183 -3.27 -10.59 2.64
CA GLY A 183 -2.85 -9.53 3.55
C GLY A 183 -2.92 -8.13 2.95
N VAL A 184 -2.01 -7.26 3.39
CA VAL A 184 -1.94 -5.85 2.96
C VAL A 184 -1.68 -5.72 1.45
N GLU A 185 -0.92 -6.64 0.86
CA GLU A 185 -0.56 -6.59 -0.56
C GLU A 185 -1.81 -6.61 -1.43
N GLN A 186 -2.77 -7.48 -1.12
CA GLN A 186 -4.02 -7.62 -1.86
C GLN A 186 -4.96 -6.41 -1.72
N LEU A 187 -4.86 -5.64 -0.63
CA LEU A 187 -5.65 -4.40 -0.48
C LEU A 187 -5.23 -3.28 -1.46
N ARG A 188 -4.08 -3.46 -2.10
CA ARG A 188 -3.31 -2.38 -2.72
C ARG A 188 -2.75 -2.74 -4.09
N ASP A 189 -3.04 -3.92 -4.60
CA ASP A 189 -2.54 -4.41 -5.89
C ASP A 189 -3.36 -3.90 -7.09
N ASP A 190 -4.33 -3.01 -6.85
CA ASP A 190 -5.26 -2.44 -7.83
C ASP A 190 -6.12 -3.49 -8.58
N SER A 191 -6.17 -4.73 -8.10
CA SER A 191 -6.99 -5.80 -8.66
C SER A 191 -8.29 -5.96 -7.87
N THR A 192 -9.41 -6.14 -8.58
CA THR A 192 -10.72 -6.40 -7.97
C THR A 192 -10.93 -7.87 -7.63
N GLU A 193 -10.06 -8.77 -8.08
CA GLU A 193 -10.18 -10.23 -7.88
C GLU A 193 -9.54 -10.68 -6.56
N THR A 194 -8.58 -9.89 -6.08
CA THR A 194 -7.80 -10.14 -4.87
C THR A 194 -8.41 -9.38 -3.68
N TYR A 195 -8.17 -9.90 -2.48
CA TYR A 195 -8.73 -9.34 -1.25
C TYR A 195 -7.85 -9.64 -0.04
N TRP A 196 -7.92 -8.76 0.95
CA TRP A 196 -7.54 -9.11 2.31
C TRP A 196 -8.64 -9.96 2.94
N GLN A 197 -8.24 -11.03 3.61
CA GLN A 197 -9.11 -11.84 4.43
C GLN A 197 -8.62 -11.78 5.89
N SER A 198 -9.46 -11.27 6.79
CA SER A 198 -9.15 -11.30 8.21
C SER A 198 -9.21 -12.73 8.78
N ASP A 199 -8.49 -12.97 9.87
CA ASP A 199 -8.48 -14.27 10.57
C ASP A 199 -8.23 -14.03 12.07
N GLY A 200 -9.24 -13.49 12.74
CA GLY A 200 -9.09 -13.05 14.14
C GLY A 200 -10.41 -12.62 14.79
N PRO A 201 -10.37 -12.13 16.03
CA PRO A 201 -11.55 -11.57 16.68
C PRO A 201 -11.92 -10.21 16.08
N GLN A 202 -13.22 -9.93 15.99
CA GLN A 202 -13.72 -8.59 15.68
C GLN A 202 -13.43 -7.61 16.84
N PRO A 203 -13.23 -6.31 16.58
CA PRO A 203 -13.27 -5.66 15.26
C PRO A 203 -11.99 -5.91 14.43
N HIS A 204 -12.16 -6.07 13.11
CA HIS A 204 -11.02 -6.21 12.20
C HIS A 204 -10.48 -4.83 11.82
N LEU A 205 -9.18 -4.63 11.93
CA LEU A 205 -8.55 -3.30 11.83
C LEU A 205 -7.62 -3.21 10.64
N VAL A 206 -7.71 -2.12 9.88
CA VAL A 206 -6.69 -1.68 8.92
C VAL A 206 -6.10 -0.37 9.43
N ASN A 207 -4.84 -0.39 9.82
CA ASN A 207 -4.11 0.75 10.35
C ASN A 207 -3.15 1.29 9.31
N ILE A 208 -3.16 2.61 9.13
CA ILE A 208 -2.44 3.29 8.07
C ILE A 208 -1.72 4.47 8.69
N GLN A 209 -0.41 4.31 8.82
CA GLN A 209 0.45 5.23 9.52
C GLN A 209 1.30 6.03 8.53
N PHE A 210 1.14 7.33 8.55
CA PHE A 210 1.95 8.25 7.77
C PHE A 210 3.19 8.68 8.58
N PRO A 211 4.38 8.74 7.96
CA PRO A 211 5.61 9.20 8.64
C PRO A 211 5.60 10.69 8.99
N LYS A 212 4.70 11.47 8.37
CA LYS A 212 4.46 12.89 8.64
C LYS A 212 2.96 13.12 8.72
N LYS A 213 2.55 14.23 9.34
CA LYS A 213 1.12 14.60 9.43
C LYS A 213 0.59 14.92 8.03
N MET A 214 -0.20 14.01 7.47
CA MET A 214 -0.77 14.12 6.13
C MET A 214 -2.17 14.70 6.20
N THR A 215 -2.54 15.46 5.17
CA THR A 215 -3.91 15.91 4.96
C THR A 215 -4.66 14.85 4.15
N VAL A 216 -5.78 14.37 4.67
CA VAL A 216 -6.64 13.39 4.01
C VAL A 216 -7.96 14.09 3.67
N THR A 217 -8.38 13.99 2.40
CA THR A 217 -9.61 14.61 1.88
C THR A 217 -10.72 13.58 1.70
N SER A 218 -10.40 12.43 1.12
CA SER A 218 -11.36 11.36 0.94
C SER A 218 -10.73 9.98 1.02
N VAL A 219 -11.55 8.99 1.31
CA VAL A 219 -11.20 7.58 1.28
C VAL A 219 -12.14 6.89 0.31
N ALA A 220 -11.62 5.96 -0.47
CA ALA A 220 -12.43 5.04 -1.27
C ALA A 220 -12.14 3.59 -0.86
N ILE A 221 -13.21 2.80 -0.73
CA ILE A 221 -13.16 1.38 -0.40
C ILE A 221 -13.93 0.63 -1.48
N TYR A 222 -13.38 -0.48 -1.98
CA TYR A 222 -14.06 -1.37 -2.92
C TYR A 222 -14.57 -2.62 -2.19
N LEU A 223 -15.87 -2.85 -2.27
CA LEU A 223 -16.57 -4.00 -1.70
C LEU A 223 -17.49 -4.61 -2.76
N ASP A 224 -17.67 -5.93 -2.72
CA ASP A 224 -18.64 -6.62 -3.59
C ASP A 224 -19.41 -7.71 -2.84
N TYR A 225 -20.66 -7.39 -2.49
CA TYR A 225 -21.57 -8.30 -1.80
C TYR A 225 -21.85 -9.59 -2.57
N LYS A 226 -21.93 -9.55 -3.90
CA LYS A 226 -22.27 -10.74 -4.70
C LYS A 226 -21.16 -11.78 -4.68
N HIS A 227 -19.91 -11.34 -4.54
CA HIS A 227 -18.77 -12.25 -4.51
C HIS A 227 -18.37 -12.64 -3.08
N ASP A 228 -18.55 -11.74 -2.11
CA ASP A 228 -18.05 -11.92 -0.74
C ASP A 228 -19.15 -12.37 0.26
N GLU A 229 -20.43 -12.19 -0.05
CA GLU A 229 -21.58 -12.61 0.77
C GLU A 229 -21.42 -12.24 2.26
N SER A 230 -21.26 -13.23 3.14
CA SER A 230 -21.09 -13.03 4.58
C SER A 230 -19.76 -12.34 4.98
N TYR A 231 -18.76 -12.31 4.10
CA TYR A 231 -17.49 -11.63 4.34
C TYR A 231 -17.57 -10.12 4.08
N THR A 232 -18.66 -9.62 3.51
CA THR A 232 -18.83 -8.20 3.22
C THR A 232 -19.13 -7.40 4.50
N PRO A 233 -18.34 -6.34 4.81
CA PRO A 233 -18.63 -5.42 5.91
C PRO A 233 -20.05 -4.85 5.84
N THR A 234 -20.76 -4.80 6.97
CA THR A 234 -21.99 -4.00 7.14
C THR A 234 -21.68 -2.62 7.69
N LYS A 235 -20.64 -2.50 8.52
CA LYS A 235 -20.29 -1.25 9.18
C LYS A 235 -18.78 -1.09 9.32
N ILE A 236 -18.26 0.01 8.81
CA ILE A 236 -16.85 0.40 8.94
C ILE A 236 -16.78 1.77 9.63
N SER A 237 -16.12 1.82 10.79
CA SER A 237 -15.77 3.05 11.50
C SER A 237 -14.41 3.53 11.02
N VAL A 238 -14.35 4.75 10.48
CA VAL A 238 -13.13 5.43 10.07
C VAL A 238 -12.69 6.33 11.23
N ARG A 239 -11.46 6.10 11.71
CA ARG A 239 -10.88 6.79 12.86
C ARG A 239 -9.59 7.47 12.49
N ALA A 240 -9.33 8.65 13.03
CA ALA A 240 -8.10 9.40 12.82
C ALA A 240 -7.49 9.85 14.15
N GLY A 241 -6.16 9.89 14.21
CA GLY A 241 -5.41 10.29 15.40
C GLY A 241 -3.95 10.64 15.10
N ASN A 242 -3.15 10.86 16.14
CA ASN A 242 -1.69 10.96 16.00
C ASN A 242 -0.99 9.66 16.43
N HIS A 243 -1.66 8.85 17.24
CA HIS A 243 -1.19 7.60 17.80
C HIS A 243 -2.37 6.63 18.03
N PHE A 244 -2.10 5.38 18.39
CA PHE A 244 -3.17 4.39 18.59
C PHE A 244 -4.09 4.69 19.78
N GLN A 245 -3.63 5.51 20.73
CA GLN A 245 -4.35 5.84 21.96
C GLN A 245 -5.27 7.06 21.84
N ASP A 246 -5.09 7.90 20.81
CA ASP A 246 -5.86 9.14 20.59
C ASP A 246 -6.76 9.07 19.35
N LEU A 247 -7.03 7.86 18.85
CA LEU A 247 -7.91 7.64 17.71
C LEU A 247 -9.35 8.06 18.04
N GLN A 248 -9.89 8.97 17.24
CA GLN A 248 -11.27 9.41 17.31
C GLN A 248 -12.02 8.97 16.05
N GLU A 249 -13.26 8.52 16.21
CA GLU A 249 -14.14 8.22 15.07
C GLU A 249 -14.52 9.52 14.36
N ILE A 250 -14.18 9.61 13.09
CA ILE A 250 -14.44 10.77 12.24
C ILE A 250 -15.58 10.54 11.25
N SER A 251 -15.85 9.28 10.90
CA SER A 251 -16.93 8.90 10.00
C SER A 251 -17.31 7.44 10.24
N SER A 252 -18.61 7.14 10.23
CA SER A 252 -19.15 5.78 10.22
C SER A 252 -19.76 5.51 8.86
N LEU A 253 -19.43 4.37 8.27
CA LEU A 253 -19.92 3.92 6.99
C LEU A 253 -20.77 2.68 7.21
N ASP A 254 -22.03 2.77 6.81
CA ASP A 254 -22.98 1.66 6.85
C ASP A 254 -23.21 1.17 5.41
N PHE A 255 -23.18 -0.14 5.22
CA PHE A 255 -23.26 -0.81 3.93
C PHE A 255 -24.38 -1.86 3.98
N GLU A 256 -25.25 -1.87 2.97
CA GLU A 256 -26.28 -2.89 2.80
C GLU A 256 -25.84 -3.93 1.77
N GLU A 257 -25.88 -3.65 0.48
CA GLU A 257 -25.37 -4.59 -0.53
C GLU A 257 -24.40 -3.88 -1.47
N PRO A 258 -23.21 -3.47 -0.98
CA PRO A 258 -22.29 -2.68 -1.78
C PRO A 258 -21.76 -3.49 -2.97
N HIS A 259 -21.74 -2.85 -4.14
CA HIS A 259 -21.18 -3.42 -5.35
C HIS A 259 -20.33 -2.35 -6.07
N GLY A 260 -19.05 -2.30 -5.73
CA GLY A 260 -18.08 -1.39 -6.33
C GLY A 260 -17.43 -0.42 -5.34
N TRP A 261 -16.96 0.72 -5.88
CA TRP A 261 -16.30 1.76 -5.10
C TRP A 261 -17.31 2.56 -4.28
N THR A 262 -17.05 2.67 -2.97
CA THR A 262 -17.70 3.64 -2.09
C THR A 262 -16.68 4.66 -1.64
N SER A 263 -16.90 5.92 -2.00
CA SER A 263 -16.02 7.04 -1.63
C SER A 263 -16.67 7.92 -0.58
N VAL A 264 -15.89 8.32 0.42
CA VAL A 264 -16.35 9.13 1.54
C VAL A 264 -15.47 10.36 1.62
N SER A 265 -16.09 11.52 1.51
CA SER A 265 -15.43 12.79 1.80
C SER A 265 -15.30 12.94 3.31
N LEU A 266 -14.06 13.06 3.78
CA LEU A 266 -13.76 13.29 5.19
C LEU A 266 -13.76 14.79 5.55
N THR A 267 -13.91 15.68 4.56
CA THR A 267 -14.04 17.12 4.78
C THR A 267 -15.50 17.45 5.12
N PRO A 268 -15.81 17.94 6.33
CA PRO A 268 -17.16 18.36 6.68
C PRO A 268 -17.55 19.63 5.90
N PRO A 269 -18.82 19.78 5.48
CA PRO A 269 -19.27 20.93 4.70
C PRO A 269 -19.30 22.25 5.50
N SER A 270 -19.21 22.19 6.83
CA SER A 270 -19.36 23.33 7.73
C SER A 270 -18.04 23.95 8.21
N HIS A 271 -16.91 23.28 8.01
CA HIS A 271 -15.58 23.79 8.36
C HIS A 271 -14.59 23.41 7.26
N ASP A 272 -13.89 24.41 6.71
CA ASP A 272 -12.78 24.29 5.75
C ASP A 272 -11.53 23.55 6.34
N GLN A 273 -11.73 22.82 7.43
CA GLN A 273 -10.68 22.14 8.17
C GLN A 273 -10.55 20.71 7.66
N THR A 274 -9.67 20.54 6.68
CA THR A 274 -9.24 19.22 6.21
C THR A 274 -8.64 18.39 7.35
N ILE A 275 -8.90 17.08 7.34
CA ILE A 275 -8.42 16.19 8.40
C ILE A 275 -6.91 15.98 8.21
N ARG A 276 -6.14 16.40 9.23
CA ARG A 276 -4.68 16.21 9.27
C ARG A 276 -4.32 15.19 10.34
N THR A 277 -3.75 14.07 9.93
CA THR A 277 -3.52 12.91 10.82
C THR A 277 -2.19 12.21 10.53
N HIS A 278 -1.63 11.54 11.55
CA HIS A 278 -0.52 10.59 11.36
C HIS A 278 -1.01 9.15 11.25
N LEU A 279 -2.21 8.86 11.75
CA LEU A 279 -2.75 7.50 11.82
C LEU A 279 -4.22 7.51 11.44
N LEU A 280 -4.54 6.81 10.36
CA LEU A 280 -5.90 6.47 9.97
C LEU A 280 -6.16 5.00 10.30
N GLN A 281 -7.31 4.69 10.89
CA GLN A 281 -7.71 3.32 11.23
C GLN A 281 -9.12 3.06 10.69
N PHE A 282 -9.25 2.01 9.88
CA PHE A 282 -10.54 1.42 9.54
C PHE A 282 -10.84 0.30 10.51
N ALA A 283 -11.97 0.39 11.21
CA ALA A 283 -12.45 -0.65 12.10
C ALA A 283 -13.73 -1.25 11.51
N VAL A 284 -13.66 -2.49 11.05
CA VAL A 284 -14.82 -3.25 10.62
C VAL A 284 -15.53 -3.75 11.87
N LEU A 285 -16.72 -3.21 12.12
CA LEU A 285 -17.50 -3.45 13.34
C LEU A 285 -18.48 -4.62 13.18
N GLY A 286 -18.84 -4.95 11.94
CA GLY A 286 -19.74 -6.06 11.63
C GLY A 286 -19.69 -6.41 10.15
N ASN A 287 -20.13 -7.63 9.84
CA ASN A 287 -20.27 -8.15 8.48
C ASN A 287 -21.69 -8.66 8.23
N HIS A 288 -22.02 -8.87 6.97
CA HIS A 288 -23.30 -9.41 6.54
C HIS A 288 -23.50 -10.83 7.08
N GLN A 289 -24.76 -11.20 7.33
CA GLN A 289 -25.14 -12.55 7.76
C GLN A 289 -24.38 -13.02 9.03
N ASN A 290 -23.94 -12.09 9.87
CA ASN A 290 -23.07 -12.34 11.03
C ASN A 290 -21.75 -13.04 10.68
N GLY A 291 -21.19 -12.75 9.50
CA GLY A 291 -19.90 -13.28 9.07
C GLY A 291 -18.79 -12.94 10.06
N LYS A 292 -17.98 -13.95 10.39
CA LYS A 292 -16.91 -13.83 11.38
C LYS A 292 -15.74 -12.99 10.85
N ASP A 293 -15.27 -13.32 9.65
CA ASP A 293 -14.12 -12.71 9.00
C ASP A 293 -14.59 -11.78 7.88
N THR A 294 -13.69 -10.93 7.39
CA THR A 294 -14.01 -9.84 6.46
C THR A 294 -13.16 -9.94 5.20
N HIS A 295 -13.78 -9.65 4.05
CA HIS A 295 -13.11 -9.38 2.79
C HIS A 295 -13.17 -7.88 2.46
N ILE A 296 -12.01 -7.29 2.23
CA ILE A 296 -11.91 -5.98 1.56
C ILE A 296 -10.96 -6.15 0.40
N ARG A 297 -11.40 -5.72 -0.79
CA ARG A 297 -10.65 -5.88 -2.04
C ARG A 297 -9.66 -4.75 -2.21
N LEU A 298 -10.12 -3.50 -2.15
CA LEU A 298 -9.24 -2.33 -2.33
C LEU A 298 -9.55 -1.22 -1.33
N ILE A 299 -8.51 -0.51 -0.91
CA ILE A 299 -8.63 0.75 -0.18
C ILE A 299 -7.69 1.78 -0.82
N LYS A 300 -8.24 2.95 -1.16
CA LYS A 300 -7.50 4.11 -1.65
C LYS A 300 -7.71 5.29 -0.74
N ILE A 301 -6.63 6.00 -0.45
CA ILE A 301 -6.67 7.22 0.36
C ILE A 301 -6.23 8.36 -0.50
N TYR A 302 -7.05 9.41 -0.50
CA TYR A 302 -6.82 10.61 -1.25
C TYR A 302 -6.51 11.76 -0.30
N GLY A 303 -5.48 12.52 -0.66
CA GLY A 303 -5.14 13.79 -0.03
C GLY A 303 -5.08 14.88 -1.09
N PRO A 304 -5.04 16.17 -0.69
CA PRO A 304 -4.85 17.23 -1.66
C PRO A 304 -3.51 17.00 -2.36
N ARG A 305 -3.48 17.22 -3.68
CA ARG A 305 -2.22 17.33 -4.42
C ARG A 305 -1.39 18.36 -3.66
N PRO A 306 -0.16 18.03 -3.21
CA PRO A 306 0.76 19.03 -2.74
C PRO A 306 0.80 20.05 -3.87
N SER A 307 0.22 21.23 -3.64
CA SER A 307 0.52 22.36 -4.47
C SER A 307 2.03 22.40 -4.44
N LEU A 308 2.66 22.15 -5.61
CA LEU A 308 4.05 22.51 -5.79
C LEU A 308 4.10 23.94 -5.30
N LEU A 309 4.82 24.09 -4.19
CA LEU A 309 4.53 24.95 -3.07
C LEU A 309 4.04 26.36 -3.51
N LEU A 310 3.41 27.10 -2.61
CA LEU A 310 3.74 28.53 -2.56
C LEU A 310 5.25 28.60 -2.79
N GLN A 311 5.70 29.24 -3.89
CA GLN A 311 7.14 29.48 -4.06
C GLN A 311 7.67 29.98 -2.71
N ALA A 312 8.95 29.78 -2.40
CA ALA A 312 9.52 30.26 -1.13
C ALA A 312 9.16 31.74 -0.82
N ASP A 313 8.73 32.47 -1.86
CA ASP A 313 8.31 33.86 -1.96
C ASP A 313 6.81 34.13 -1.73
N GLY A 314 5.99 33.11 -1.45
CA GLY A 314 4.56 33.28 -1.15
C GLY A 314 3.63 33.48 -2.37
N LEU A 315 4.06 33.09 -3.58
CA LEU A 315 3.27 33.21 -4.80
C LEU A 315 2.54 31.91 -5.17
N PRO A 316 1.35 31.98 -5.79
CA PRO A 316 0.61 30.81 -6.25
C PRO A 316 1.38 30.03 -7.32
N PRO A 317 1.13 28.72 -7.47
CA PRO A 317 1.76 27.92 -8.51
C PRO A 317 1.42 28.47 -9.90
N PHE A 318 2.35 28.32 -10.83
CA PHE A 318 2.15 28.70 -12.22
C PHE A 318 0.93 27.98 -12.82
N SER A 319 -0.04 28.76 -13.29
CA SER A 319 -1.30 28.26 -13.83
C SER A 319 -1.21 27.82 -15.31
N SER A 320 -0.21 28.30 -16.05
CA SER A 320 -0.03 27.96 -17.46
C SER A 320 1.15 27.00 -17.68
N ARG A 321 0.98 26.13 -18.69
CA ARG A 321 1.99 25.15 -19.11
C ARG A 321 3.32 25.80 -19.51
N GLU A 322 3.26 26.97 -20.14
CA GLU A 322 4.44 27.76 -20.53
C GLU A 322 5.27 28.19 -19.31
N PHE A 323 4.63 28.68 -18.25
CA PHE A 323 5.33 29.06 -17.03
C PHE A 323 5.80 27.84 -16.22
N HIS A 324 5.09 26.72 -16.30
CA HIS A 324 5.50 25.49 -15.65
C HIS A 324 6.84 24.95 -16.20
N MET A 325 7.15 25.18 -17.48
CA MET A 325 8.43 24.81 -18.09
C MET A 325 9.63 25.54 -17.46
N LEU A 326 9.41 26.69 -16.82
CA LEU A 326 10.44 27.50 -16.16
C LEU A 326 10.56 27.19 -14.66
N SER A 327 9.72 26.31 -14.13
CA SER A 327 9.64 26.02 -12.69
C SER A 327 10.84 25.23 -12.13
N THR A 328 11.59 24.54 -13.00
CA THR A 328 12.72 23.70 -12.60
C THR A 328 13.91 23.99 -13.52
N ILE A 329 15.02 24.48 -12.97
CA ILE A 329 16.30 24.47 -13.69
C ILE A 329 16.84 23.04 -13.62
N ARG A 330 17.03 22.40 -14.77
CA ARG A 330 17.56 21.04 -14.89
C ARG A 330 19.04 21.06 -15.23
#